data_AF-A0A2W1L003-F1
#
_entry.id   AF-A0A2W1L003-F1
#
_cell.length_a   1.000
_cell.length_b   1.000
_cell.length_c   1.000
_cell.angle_alpha   90.00
_cell.angle_beta   90.00
_cell.angle_gamma   90.00
#
_symmetry.space_group_name_H-M   'P 1'
#
loop_
_entity.id
_entity.type
_entity.pdbx_description
1 polymer ?
#
loop_
_entity_poly.entity_id
_entity_poly.type
_entity_poly.pdbx_seq_one_letter_code
_entity_poly.pdbx_strand_id
1 'polypeptide(L)'
;MANRFLDAQLSQARSFPTATTTPVSAAGTQVATLGLNLTGAGPNAQVHFDFTAGFDVDATDPVGVTATVLRDGVPIYQVIENFDDGVNQLLSFSGADYLPPAAFHIYTVVLAFTSADPAAEVDLIGPVSFTAAGYSN
;
A
#
# COMPACT_ATOMS: atom_id res chain seq x y z
N MET A 1 18.46 -15.39 18.50
CA MET A 1 18.96 -14.00 18.54
C MET A 1 17.75 -13.10 18.42
N ALA A 2 17.74 -11.95 19.09
CA ALA A 2 16.56 -11.07 19.12
C ALA A 2 16.64 -10.06 17.96
N ASN A 3 15.52 -9.89 17.23
CA ASN A 3 15.40 -8.90 16.16
C ASN A 3 15.73 -7.50 16.71
N ARG A 4 16.82 -6.90 16.23
CA ARG A 4 17.18 -5.52 16.52
C ARG A 4 16.33 -4.60 15.64
N PHE A 5 15.58 -3.70 16.27
CA PHE A 5 14.88 -2.61 15.60
C PHE A 5 15.86 -1.66 14.89
N LEU A 6 15.53 -1.25 13.67
CA LEU A 6 16.31 -0.31 12.87
C LEU A 6 15.62 1.06 12.77
N ASP A 7 14.42 1.08 12.19
CA ASP A 7 13.65 2.29 11.90
C ASP A 7 12.16 1.93 11.72
N ALA A 8 11.27 2.90 11.87
CA ALA A 8 9.85 2.78 11.54
C ALA A 8 9.28 4.12 11.08
N GLN A 9 8.40 4.06 10.09
CA GLN A 9 7.73 5.24 9.53
C GLN A 9 6.25 4.97 9.28
N LEU A 10 5.48 6.06 9.25
CA LEU A 10 4.06 6.09 8.91
C LEU A 10 3.85 7.11 7.79
N SER A 11 3.21 6.68 6.72
CA SER A 11 2.59 7.55 5.72
C SER A 11 1.10 7.56 5.98
N GLN A 12 0.56 8.66 6.50
CA GLN A 12 -0.88 8.83 6.70
C GLN A 12 -1.36 9.97 5.80
N ALA A 13 -2.14 9.62 4.78
CA ALA A 13 -2.75 10.62 3.91
C ALA A 13 -4.14 11.04 4.44
N ARG A 14 -4.93 10.09 4.98
CA ARG A 14 -6.30 10.35 5.45
C ARG A 14 -6.65 9.47 6.65
N SER A 15 -7.22 10.08 7.70
CA SER A 15 -7.60 9.36 8.92
C SER A 15 -9.04 8.83 8.90
N PHE A 16 -9.90 9.39 8.04
CA PHE A 16 -11.34 9.06 7.95
C PHE A 16 -11.80 9.14 6.49
N PRO A 17 -12.92 8.50 6.12
CA PRO A 17 -13.61 8.80 4.87
C PRO A 17 -13.96 10.28 4.79
N THR A 18 -13.59 10.95 3.70
CA THR A 18 -13.88 12.38 3.48
C THR A 18 -14.67 12.59 2.20
N ALA A 19 -15.42 13.71 2.13
CA ALA A 19 -16.15 14.09 0.91
C ALA A 19 -15.25 14.43 -0.29
N THR A 20 -13.96 14.68 -0.08
CA THR A 20 -12.99 14.82 -1.17
C THR A 20 -12.55 13.43 -1.61
N THR A 21 -12.79 13.03 -2.86
CA THR A 21 -12.33 11.74 -3.38
C THR A 21 -11.01 11.88 -4.14
N THR A 22 -10.34 10.77 -4.43
CA THR A 22 -9.18 10.75 -5.32
C THR A 22 -9.33 9.58 -6.27
N PRO A 23 -9.50 9.83 -7.58
CA PRO A 23 -9.67 8.76 -8.56
C PRO A 23 -8.48 7.81 -8.56
N VAL A 24 -8.76 6.52 -8.43
CA VAL A 24 -7.81 5.45 -8.69
C VAL A 24 -7.83 5.20 -10.18
N SER A 25 -6.68 5.21 -10.85
CA SER A 25 -6.61 4.97 -12.30
C SER A 25 -6.20 3.54 -12.61
N ALA A 26 -6.64 3.01 -13.76
CA ALA A 26 -6.17 1.72 -14.26
C ALA A 26 -4.65 1.71 -14.57
N ALA A 27 -4.04 2.88 -14.81
CA ALA A 27 -2.59 3.02 -15.01
C ALA A 27 -1.79 3.03 -13.70
N GLY A 28 -2.47 3.08 -12.55
CA GLY A 28 -1.86 3.18 -11.23
C GLY A 28 -1.88 4.60 -10.67
N THR A 29 -2.23 4.70 -9.40
CA THR A 29 -2.23 5.92 -8.59
C THR A 29 -1.36 5.67 -7.36
N GLN A 30 -0.28 6.44 -7.17
CA GLN A 30 0.52 6.38 -5.94
C GLN A 30 -0.24 7.04 -4.79
N VAL A 31 -0.47 6.31 -3.70
CA VAL A 31 -1.30 6.77 -2.58
C VAL A 31 -0.54 6.90 -1.26
N ALA A 32 0.62 6.27 -1.14
CA ALA A 32 1.46 6.37 0.04
C ALA A 32 2.95 6.28 -0.33
N THR A 33 3.78 6.94 0.47
CA THR A 33 5.25 6.87 0.39
C THR A 33 5.87 7.04 1.78
N LEU A 34 6.88 6.22 2.09
CA LEU A 34 7.70 6.34 3.28
C LEU A 34 9.16 5.99 2.96
N GLY A 35 10.09 6.48 3.77
CA GLY A 35 11.51 6.18 3.62
C GLY A 35 12.07 5.53 4.89
N LEU A 36 12.65 4.34 4.78
CA LEU A 36 13.22 3.62 5.92
C LEU A 36 14.74 3.56 5.82
N ASN A 37 15.40 3.88 6.93
CA ASN A 37 16.84 3.75 7.04
C ASN A 37 17.23 2.35 7.58
N LEU A 38 17.71 1.47 6.70
CA LEU A 38 18.23 0.16 7.05
C LEU A 38 19.76 0.11 7.10
N THR A 39 20.42 1.28 7.15
CA THR A 39 21.89 1.32 7.25
C THR A 39 22.37 0.60 8.51
N GLY A 40 23.44 -0.19 8.35
CA GLY A 40 23.99 -0.99 9.44
C GLY A 40 23.20 -2.24 9.78
N ALA A 41 22.18 -2.63 9.00
CA ALA A 41 21.53 -3.93 9.11
C ALA A 41 22.53 -5.08 8.86
N GLY A 42 22.39 -6.15 9.65
CA GLY A 42 23.06 -7.43 9.44
C GLY A 42 22.47 -8.22 8.26
N PRO A 43 22.96 -9.44 8.01
CA PRO A 43 22.59 -10.24 6.84
C PRO A 43 21.11 -10.62 6.80
N ASN A 44 20.39 -10.60 7.93
CA ASN A 44 18.98 -10.95 8.02
C ASN A 44 18.11 -9.71 8.31
N ALA A 45 18.11 -8.74 7.39
CA ALA A 45 17.20 -7.61 7.45
C ALA A 45 15.78 -8.02 7.02
N GLN A 46 14.77 -7.41 7.64
CA GLN A 46 13.36 -7.59 7.28
C GLN A 46 12.62 -6.27 7.48
N VAL A 47 11.74 -5.90 6.57
CA VAL A 47 10.79 -4.79 6.76
C VAL A 47 9.40 -5.36 6.79
N HIS A 48 8.66 -5.10 7.86
CA HIS A 48 7.24 -5.44 7.95
C HIS A 48 6.43 -4.20 7.64
N PHE A 49 5.34 -4.36 6.90
CA PHE A 49 4.49 -3.25 6.54
C PHE A 49 3.01 -3.61 6.60
N ASP A 50 2.20 -2.60 6.86
CA ASP A 50 0.75 -2.69 6.89
C ASP A 50 0.17 -1.55 6.07
N PHE A 51 -0.88 -1.85 5.31
CA PHE A 51 -1.56 -0.86 4.50
C PHE A 51 -3.07 -0.99 4.67
N THR A 52 -3.75 0.15 4.68
CA THR A 52 -5.21 0.24 4.67
C THR A 52 -5.65 1.38 3.76
N ALA A 53 -6.63 1.11 2.89
CA ALA A 53 -7.29 2.08 2.03
C ALA A 53 -8.80 1.86 2.00
N GLY A 54 -9.58 2.95 2.08
CA GLY A 54 -11.03 2.96 1.89
C GLY A 54 -11.46 3.50 0.53
N PHE A 55 -12.45 2.85 -0.07
CA PHE A 55 -12.92 3.08 -1.45
C PHE A 55 -14.41 3.35 -1.54
N ASP A 56 -14.77 4.11 -2.57
CA ASP A 56 -16.07 4.17 -3.19
C ASP A 56 -15.94 3.56 -4.60
N VAL A 57 -16.83 2.65 -4.95
CA VAL A 57 -16.81 1.95 -6.24
C VAL A 57 -18.19 2.14 -6.86
N ASP A 58 -18.22 2.74 -8.05
CA ASP A 58 -19.42 2.86 -8.88
C ASP A 58 -19.20 1.99 -10.12
N ALA A 59 -19.87 0.84 -10.17
CA ALA A 59 -19.70 -0.13 -11.25
C ALA A 59 -20.89 -1.08 -11.39
N THR A 60 -21.11 -1.59 -12.61
CA THR A 60 -22.15 -2.60 -12.85
C THR A 60 -21.68 -4.05 -12.66
N ASP A 61 -20.37 -4.29 -12.68
CA ASP A 61 -19.71 -5.58 -12.48
C ASP A 61 -18.61 -5.45 -11.40
N PRO A 62 -18.19 -6.57 -10.75
CA PRO A 62 -17.12 -6.52 -9.76
C PRO A 62 -15.81 -5.95 -10.32
N VAL A 63 -15.20 -5.04 -9.56
CA VAL A 63 -13.97 -4.33 -9.92
C VAL A 63 -12.80 -4.86 -9.09
N GLY A 64 -11.72 -5.28 -9.76
CA GLY A 64 -10.49 -5.71 -9.10
C GLY A 64 -9.60 -4.52 -8.76
N VAL A 65 -9.37 -4.24 -7.47
CA VAL A 65 -8.40 -3.25 -7.00
C VAL A 65 -7.11 -3.96 -6.61
N THR A 66 -6.04 -3.65 -7.32
CA THR A 66 -4.69 -4.15 -7.10
C THR A 66 -3.88 -3.13 -6.29
N ALA A 67 -3.33 -3.56 -5.16
CA ALA A 67 -2.32 -2.81 -4.43
C ALA A 67 -0.94 -3.42 -4.63
N THR A 68 0.01 -2.59 -5.05
CA THR A 68 1.41 -2.97 -5.25
C THR A 68 2.30 -2.16 -4.31
N VAL A 69 3.11 -2.85 -3.50
CA VAL A 69 4.16 -2.23 -2.70
C VAL A 69 5.46 -2.30 -3.49
N LEU A 70 6.11 -1.15 -3.66
CA LEU A 70 7.37 -1.00 -4.37
C LEU A 70 8.47 -0.60 -3.38
N ARG A 71 9.66 -1.21 -3.47
CA ARG A 71 10.91 -0.73 -2.87
C ARG A 71 11.76 -0.13 -3.97
N ASP A 72 12.04 1.17 -3.89
CA ASP A 72 12.81 1.94 -4.89
C ASP A 72 12.31 1.73 -6.33
N GLY A 73 10.98 1.64 -6.49
CA GLY A 73 10.32 1.39 -7.78
C GLY A 73 10.27 -0.07 -8.22
N VAL A 74 10.82 -1.00 -7.43
CA VAL A 74 10.75 -2.45 -7.71
C VAL A 74 9.60 -3.08 -6.92
N PRO A 75 8.67 -3.82 -7.56
CA PRO A 75 7.59 -4.50 -6.85
C PRO A 75 8.13 -5.60 -5.94
N ILE A 76 7.71 -5.55 -4.68
CA ILE A 76 8.08 -6.53 -3.64
C ILE A 76 6.88 -7.28 -3.08
N TYR A 77 5.68 -6.71 -3.21
CA TYR A 77 4.44 -7.32 -2.74
C TYR A 77 3.27 -6.81 -3.59
N GLN A 78 2.30 -7.70 -3.84
CA GLN A 78 1.10 -7.37 -4.58
C GLN A 78 -0.08 -8.16 -4.02
N VAL A 79 -1.23 -7.51 -3.90
CA VAL A 79 -2.51 -8.12 -3.54
C VAL A 79 -3.60 -7.54 -4.43
N ILE A 80 -4.63 -8.35 -4.69
CA ILE A 80 -5.81 -7.95 -5.46
C ILE A 80 -7.03 -8.31 -4.63
N GLU A 81 -7.94 -7.36 -4.47
CA GLU A 81 -9.26 -7.55 -3.88
C GLU A 81 -10.32 -7.18 -4.91
N ASN A 82 -11.44 -7.90 -4.94
CA ASN A 82 -12.55 -7.55 -5.81
C ASN A 82 -13.65 -6.89 -4.99
N PHE A 83 -14.16 -5.77 -5.49
CA PHE A 83 -15.21 -4.99 -4.87
C PHE A 83 -16.44 -4.96 -5.78
N ASP A 84 -17.63 -5.06 -5.19
CA ASP A 84 -18.89 -4.80 -5.88
C ASP A 84 -19.18 -3.29 -5.87
N ASP A 85 -20.30 -2.86 -6.45
CA ASP A 85 -20.80 -1.48 -6.30
C ASP A 85 -21.00 -1.12 -4.83
N GLY A 86 -20.49 0.04 -4.41
CA GLY A 86 -20.77 0.59 -3.09
C GLY A 86 -19.66 1.41 -2.44
N VAL A 87 -20.06 2.06 -1.33
CA VAL A 87 -19.25 2.99 -0.53
C VAL A 87 -18.59 2.32 0.67
N ASN A 88 -17.48 2.89 1.16
CA ASN A 88 -16.77 2.49 2.39
C ASN A 88 -16.21 1.06 2.35
N GLN A 89 -15.83 0.60 1.16
CA GLN A 89 -15.16 -0.68 1.00
C GLN A 89 -13.69 -0.57 1.41
N LEU A 90 -13.11 -1.60 2.02
CA LEU A 90 -11.79 -1.52 2.63
C LEU A 90 -10.84 -2.56 2.03
N LEU A 91 -9.67 -2.10 1.58
CA LEU A 91 -8.52 -2.97 1.35
C LEU A 91 -7.57 -2.83 2.54
N SER A 92 -7.26 -3.94 3.19
CA SER A 92 -6.24 -3.97 4.25
C SER A 92 -5.37 -5.21 4.14
N PHE A 93 -4.06 -5.02 4.25
CA PHE A 93 -3.12 -6.13 4.22
C PHE A 93 -1.87 -5.84 5.05
N SER A 94 -1.18 -6.92 5.42
CA SER A 94 0.13 -6.91 6.05
C SER A 94 1.10 -7.75 5.22
N GLY A 95 2.34 -7.32 5.10
CA GLY A 95 3.37 -8.04 4.37
C GLY A 95 4.77 -7.79 4.92
N ALA A 96 5.75 -8.43 4.27
CA ALA A 96 7.15 -8.25 4.62
C ALA A 96 8.06 -8.27 3.39
N ASP A 97 9.10 -7.46 3.44
CA ASP A 97 10.24 -7.46 2.53
C ASP A 97 11.42 -8.15 3.22
N TYR A 98 11.91 -9.23 2.62
CA TYR A 98 12.97 -10.05 3.19
C TYR A 98 14.31 -9.74 2.54
N LEU A 99 15.33 -9.60 3.38
CA LEU A 99 16.70 -9.33 2.98
C LEU A 99 16.88 -8.06 2.13
N PRO A 100 16.21 -6.92 2.45
CA PRO A 100 16.52 -5.67 1.79
C PRO A 100 18.00 -5.31 2.02
N PRO A 101 18.66 -4.67 1.04
CA PRO A 101 20.01 -4.15 1.23
C PRO A 101 20.11 -3.22 2.45
N ALA A 102 21.30 -3.14 3.05
CA ALA A 102 21.56 -2.26 4.19
C ALA A 102 21.75 -0.80 3.73
N ALA A 103 20.67 -0.16 3.27
CA ALA A 103 20.66 1.20 2.75
C ALA A 103 19.40 1.96 3.20
N PHE A 104 19.29 3.22 2.79
CA PHE A 104 18.02 3.93 2.85
C PHE A 104 17.16 3.52 1.65
N HIS A 105 15.91 3.16 1.91
CA HIS A 105 14.97 2.67 0.90
C HIS A 105 13.67 3.47 0.93
N ILE A 106 13.12 3.75 -0.25
CA ILE A 106 11.80 4.36 -0.39
C ILE A 106 10.78 3.26 -0.68
N TYR A 107 9.75 3.18 0.15
CA TYR A 107 8.62 2.29 -0.05
C TYR A 107 7.41 3.09 -0.49
N THR A 108 6.78 2.67 -1.58
CA THR A 108 5.54 3.29 -2.08
C THR A 108 4.44 2.27 -2.26
N VAL A 109 3.19 2.73 -2.14
CA VAL A 109 2.01 1.94 -2.48
C VAL A 109 1.33 2.56 -3.69
N VAL A 110 1.13 1.74 -4.71
CA VAL A 110 0.41 2.10 -5.94
C VAL A 110 -0.86 1.26 -6.02
N LEU A 111 -1.99 1.93 -6.22
CA LEU A 111 -3.29 1.30 -6.44
C LEU A 111 -3.66 1.39 -7.91
N ALA A 112 -4.12 0.30 -8.50
CA ALA A 112 -4.70 0.28 -9.83
C ALA A 112 -6.02 -0.50 -9.78
N PHE A 113 -7.01 -0.10 -10.56
CA PHE A 113 -8.24 -0.89 -10.71
C PHE A 113 -8.30 -1.54 -12.09
N THR A 114 -9.01 -2.65 -12.19
CA THR A 114 -9.32 -3.36 -13.43
C THR A 114 -10.80 -3.72 -13.41
N SER A 115 -11.53 -3.33 -14.45
CA SER A 115 -12.96 -3.64 -14.58
C SER A 115 -13.28 -4.07 -16.01
N ALA A 116 -14.31 -4.91 -16.17
CA ALA A 116 -14.92 -5.19 -17.46
C ALA A 116 -15.89 -4.08 -17.90
N ASP A 117 -16.39 -3.30 -16.94
CA ASP A 117 -17.25 -2.14 -17.15
C ASP A 117 -16.38 -0.91 -17.53
N PRO A 118 -16.49 -0.38 -18.76
CA PRO A 118 -15.71 0.77 -19.21
C PRO A 118 -16.13 2.09 -18.53
N ALA A 119 -17.28 2.11 -17.85
CA ALA A 119 -17.76 3.25 -17.08
C ALA A 119 -17.47 3.13 -15.57
N ALA A 120 -16.82 2.04 -15.11
CA ALA A 120 -16.51 1.86 -13.71
C ALA A 120 -15.60 2.98 -13.18
N GLU A 121 -15.99 3.54 -12.04
CA GLU A 121 -15.23 4.54 -11.29
C GLU A 121 -14.83 3.97 -9.94
N VAL A 122 -13.56 4.18 -9.55
CA VAL A 122 -13.04 3.79 -8.24
C VAL A 122 -12.38 5.00 -7.61
N ASP A 123 -12.93 5.41 -6.47
CA ASP A 123 -12.53 6.60 -5.76
C ASP A 123 -11.94 6.24 -4.39
N LEU A 124 -10.76 6.77 -4.10
CA LEU A 124 -10.16 6.68 -2.78
C LEU A 124 -10.80 7.70 -1.85
N ILE A 125 -11.59 7.24 -0.89
CA ILE A 125 -12.32 8.11 0.05
C ILE A 125 -11.65 8.20 1.42
N GLY A 126 -10.82 7.20 1.78
CA GLY A 126 -10.16 7.12 3.07
C GLY A 126 -10.84 6.11 4.03
N PRO A 127 -10.14 5.65 5.10
CA PRO A 127 -8.80 6.04 5.52
C PRO A 127 -7.71 5.60 4.53
N VAL A 128 -6.53 6.21 4.61
CA VAL A 128 -5.33 5.83 3.85
C VAL A 128 -4.13 5.89 4.77
N SER A 129 -3.59 4.72 5.11
CA SER A 129 -2.43 4.58 5.97
C SER A 129 -1.49 3.49 5.47
N PHE A 130 -0.20 3.78 5.53
CA PHE A 130 0.87 2.83 5.25
C PHE A 130 1.92 2.94 6.36
N THR A 131 2.13 1.86 7.11
CA THR A 131 3.17 1.77 8.14
C THR A 131 4.21 0.77 7.73
N ALA A 132 5.46 1.02 8.08
CA ALA A 132 6.52 0.04 7.93
C ALA A 132 7.57 0.15 9.03
N ALA A 133 8.14 -0.99 9.43
CA ALA A 133 9.18 -1.09 10.42
C ALA A 133 10.27 -2.09 9.99
N GLY A 134 11.52 -1.66 10.09
CA GLY A 134 12.71 -2.44 9.77
C GLY A 134 13.33 -3.11 10.99
N TYR A 135 13.75 -4.36 10.82
CA TYR A 135 14.39 -5.19 11.83
C TYR A 135 15.59 -5.93 11.24
N SER A 136 16.53 -6.35 12.09
CA SER A 136 17.68 -7.16 11.66
C SER A 136 18.20 -8.07 12.76
N ASN A 137 18.72 -9.24 12.39
CA ASN A 137 19.48 -10.16 13.24
C ASN A 137 20.91 -10.34 12.77
#